data_AF-A0A1X0YG54-F1
#
_entry.id   AF-A0A1X0YG54-F1
#
_cell.length_a   1.000
_cell.length_b   1.000
_cell.length_c   1.000
_cell.angle_alpha   90.00
_cell.angle_beta   90.00
_cell.angle_gamma   90.00
#
_symmetry.space_group_name_H-M   'P 1'
#
loop_
_entity.id
_entity.type
_entity.pdbx_description
1 polymer ?
#
loop_
_entity_poly.entity_id
_entity_poly.type
_entity_poly.pdbx_seq_one_letter_code
_entity_poly.pdbx_strand_id
1 'polypeptide(L)'
;MATCDLIALGVNGTAATYVAVDVVLWVVSAAIGLAFAACGVIKLVVPKRRLALRGSSWISEFSSATVVLVGLTEIAGGLAMLLPAVLKISPPAAIMLGTAGLIVVMLGAAVVHVRRREPGMIVLNLALLALVELAIWDR
;
A
#
# COMPACT_ATOMS: atom_id res chain seq x y z
N MET A 1 -46.50 -17.84 18.73
CA MET A 1 -46.29 -17.91 17.27
C MET A 1 -46.47 -16.51 16.70
N ALA A 2 -45.50 -15.60 16.94
CA ALA A 2 -45.46 -14.23 16.37
C ALA A 2 -44.15 -13.48 16.75
N THR A 3 -42.99 -14.10 16.65
CA THR A 3 -41.69 -13.45 16.98
C THR A 3 -40.59 -13.66 15.93
N CYS A 4 -40.89 -14.19 14.74
CA CYS A 4 -39.87 -14.46 13.71
C CYS A 4 -39.75 -13.42 12.58
N ASP A 5 -40.65 -12.44 12.46
CA ASP A 5 -40.72 -11.61 11.24
C ASP A 5 -40.00 -10.25 11.30
N LEU A 6 -39.34 -9.89 12.39
CA LEU A 6 -38.65 -8.58 12.51
C LEU A 6 -37.18 -8.56 12.06
N ILE A 7 -36.59 -9.70 11.71
CA ILE A 7 -35.18 -9.76 11.25
C ILE A 7 -35.07 -9.65 9.71
N ALA A 8 -36.15 -9.88 8.96
CA ALA A 8 -36.12 -9.95 7.50
C ALA A 8 -36.08 -8.58 6.76
N LEU A 9 -36.36 -7.45 7.43
CA LEU A 9 -36.42 -6.12 6.79
C LEU A 9 -35.25 -5.18 7.14
N GLY A 10 -34.35 -5.57 8.06
CA GLY A 10 -33.24 -4.71 8.53
C GLY A 10 -31.83 -5.26 8.30
N VAL A 11 -31.68 -6.55 7.95
CA VAL A 11 -30.36 -7.21 7.81
C VAL A 11 -29.72 -6.97 6.44
N ASN A 12 -30.53 -6.70 5.40
CA ASN A 12 -30.01 -6.51 4.05
C ASN A 12 -29.22 -5.19 3.88
N GLY A 13 -29.58 -4.13 4.62
CA GLY A 13 -28.94 -2.83 4.50
C GLY A 13 -27.52 -2.81 5.09
N THR A 14 -27.35 -3.39 6.27
CA THR A 14 -26.03 -3.46 6.93
C THR A 14 -25.12 -4.42 6.19
N ALA A 15 -25.60 -5.62 5.84
CA ALA A 15 -24.82 -6.61 5.08
C ALA A 15 -24.38 -6.06 3.71
N ALA A 16 -25.26 -5.38 2.97
CA ALA A 16 -24.89 -4.74 1.70
C ALA A 16 -23.84 -3.62 1.89
N THR A 17 -23.93 -2.86 2.99
CA THR A 17 -22.96 -1.81 3.32
C THR A 17 -21.60 -2.41 3.67
N TYR A 18 -21.56 -3.48 4.47
CA TYR A 18 -20.33 -4.20 4.80
C TYR A 18 -19.67 -4.79 3.55
N VAL A 19 -20.44 -5.48 2.70
CA VAL A 19 -19.92 -6.05 1.44
C VAL A 19 -19.38 -4.95 0.52
N ALA A 20 -20.07 -3.80 0.42
CA ALA A 20 -19.60 -2.69 -0.39
C ALA A 20 -18.28 -2.09 0.14
N VAL A 21 -18.15 -1.89 1.46
CA VAL A 21 -16.92 -1.38 2.08
C VAL A 21 -15.75 -2.34 1.86
N ASP A 22 -16.00 -3.64 2.04
CA ASP A 22 -15.01 -4.69 1.84
C ASP A 22 -14.50 -4.66 0.39
N VAL A 23 -15.40 -4.70 -0.60
CA VAL A 23 -15.03 -4.63 -2.04
C VAL A 23 -14.25 -3.35 -2.38
N VAL A 24 -14.62 -2.20 -1.81
CA VAL A 24 -13.88 -0.94 -2.03
C VAL A 24 -12.46 -1.05 -1.48
N LEU A 25 -12.29 -1.53 -0.24
CA LEU A 25 -10.98 -1.72 0.38
C LEU A 25 -10.12 -2.72 -0.39
N TRP A 26 -10.73 -3.75 -0.97
CA TRP A 26 -10.08 -4.69 -1.87
C TRP A 26 -9.53 -4.04 -3.13
N VAL A 27 -10.36 -3.27 -3.83
CA VAL A 27 -9.96 -2.58 -5.06
C VAL A 27 -8.85 -1.56 -4.77
N VAL A 28 -8.98 -0.80 -3.69
CA VAL A 28 -7.97 0.16 -3.25
C VAL A 28 -6.66 -0.54 -2.90
N SER A 29 -6.71 -1.64 -2.15
CA SER A 29 -5.53 -2.44 -1.80
C SER A 29 -4.81 -2.97 -3.03
N ALA A 30 -5.56 -3.52 -4.00
CA ALA A 30 -4.99 -4.04 -5.23
C ALA A 30 -4.35 -2.93 -6.07
N ALA A 31 -5.01 -1.77 -6.19
CA ALA A 31 -4.48 -0.62 -6.94
C ALA A 31 -3.18 -0.10 -6.31
N ILE A 32 -3.15 0.08 -4.99
CA ILE A 32 -1.98 0.55 -4.25
C ILE A 32 -0.84 -0.47 -4.34
N GLY A 33 -1.13 -1.75 -4.11
CA GLY A 33 -0.11 -2.79 -4.16
C GLY A 33 0.52 -2.93 -5.55
N LEU A 34 -0.28 -2.80 -6.61
CA LEU A 34 0.23 -2.76 -7.99
C LEU A 34 1.10 -1.54 -8.24
N ALA A 35 0.68 -0.37 -7.76
CA ALA A 35 1.44 0.87 -7.91
C ALA A 35 2.81 0.78 -7.21
N PHE A 36 2.87 0.25 -5.99
CA PHE A 36 4.14 0.04 -5.28
C PHE A 36 5.01 -1.03 -5.91
N ALA A 37 4.43 -2.15 -6.34
CA ALA A 37 5.19 -3.18 -7.05
C ALA A 37 5.80 -2.64 -8.36
N ALA A 38 5.02 -1.90 -9.15
CA ALA A 38 5.53 -1.24 -10.36
C ALA A 38 6.64 -0.22 -10.03
N CYS A 39 6.44 0.60 -8.99
CA CYS A 39 7.44 1.56 -8.52
C CYS A 39 8.75 0.87 -8.12
N GLY A 40 8.68 -0.25 -7.40
CA GLY A 40 9.85 -1.00 -6.98
C GLY A 40 10.57 -1.64 -8.17
N VAL A 41 9.83 -2.22 -9.13
CA VAL A 41 10.42 -2.75 -10.38
C VAL A 41 11.16 -1.66 -11.14
N ILE A 42 10.58 -0.46 -11.26
CA ILE A 42 11.24 0.69 -11.90
C ILE A 42 12.57 1.02 -11.19
N LYS A 43 12.61 0.98 -9.86
CA LYS A 43 13.84 1.25 -9.08
C LYS A 43 14.92 0.18 -9.26
N LEU A 44 14.55 -1.05 -9.60
CA LEU A 44 15.50 -2.14 -9.87
C LEU A 44 16.00 -2.16 -11.31
N VAL A 45 15.14 -1.85 -12.28
CA VAL A 45 15.46 -1.96 -13.71
C VAL A 45 16.12 -0.68 -14.25
N VAL A 46 15.69 0.50 -13.78
CA VAL A 46 16.18 1.76 -14.32
C VAL A 46 17.49 2.16 -13.63
N PRO A 47 18.59 2.41 -14.37
CA PRO A 47 19.85 2.82 -13.76
C PRO A 47 19.71 4.11 -12.97
N LYS A 48 20.40 4.18 -11.83
CA LYS A 48 20.41 5.31 -10.88
C LYS A 48 20.48 6.70 -11.56
N ARG A 49 21.37 6.84 -12.55
CA ARG A 49 21.56 8.10 -13.29
C ARG A 49 20.32 8.52 -14.08
N ARG A 50 19.55 7.56 -14.65
CA ARG A 50 18.30 7.85 -15.35
C ARG A 50 17.14 8.13 -14.39
N LEU A 51 17.12 7.49 -13.22
CA LEU A 51 16.11 7.78 -12.20
C LEU A 51 16.25 9.21 -11.65
N ALA A 52 17.49 9.66 -11.41
CA ALA A 52 17.77 11.02 -10.96
C ALA A 52 17.24 12.09 -11.95
N LEU A 53 17.31 11.80 -13.26
CA LEU A 53 16.80 12.68 -14.32
C LEU A 53 15.26 12.65 -14.46
N ARG A 54 14.58 11.62 -13.93
CA ARG A 54 13.11 11.45 -13.98
C ARG A 54 12.38 12.04 -12.78
N GLY A 55 13.02 12.95 -12.05
CA GLY A 55 12.42 13.59 -10.86
C GLY A 55 12.64 12.84 -9.55
N SER A 56 13.37 11.71 -9.54
CA SER A 56 13.81 11.06 -8.30
C SER A 56 15.16 11.62 -7.85
N SER A 57 15.27 12.94 -7.70
CA SER A 57 16.55 13.58 -7.34
C SER A 57 17.02 13.19 -5.93
N TRP A 58 16.20 12.57 -5.09
CA TRP A 58 16.62 12.00 -3.80
C TRP A 58 17.61 10.85 -3.96
N ILE A 59 17.56 10.15 -5.10
CA ILE A 59 18.43 9.03 -5.38
C ILE A 59 19.91 9.43 -5.39
N SER A 60 20.26 10.68 -5.72
CA SER A 60 21.66 11.12 -5.66
C SER A 60 22.22 11.19 -4.23
N GLU A 61 21.37 11.34 -3.23
CA GLU A 61 21.75 11.45 -1.81
C GLU A 61 21.98 10.08 -1.15
N PHE A 62 21.47 9.00 -1.75
CA PHE A 62 21.55 7.64 -1.19
C PHE A 62 22.46 6.72 -2.01
N SER A 63 22.99 5.66 -1.41
CA SER A 63 23.77 4.65 -2.12
C SER A 63 22.90 3.86 -3.12
N SER A 64 23.51 3.29 -4.16
CA SER A 64 22.78 2.42 -5.10
C SER A 64 22.15 1.21 -4.39
N ALA A 65 22.83 0.67 -3.38
CA ALA A 65 22.32 -0.44 -2.57
C ALA A 65 21.04 -0.05 -1.82
N THR A 66 20.97 1.16 -1.24
CA THR A 66 19.77 1.66 -0.57
C THR A 66 18.58 1.74 -1.53
N VAL A 67 18.79 2.22 -2.76
CA VAL A 67 17.71 2.33 -3.76
C VAL A 67 17.18 0.95 -4.16
N VAL A 68 18.08 -0.04 -4.29
CA VAL A 68 17.70 -1.43 -4.56
C VAL A 68 16.92 -2.02 -3.39
N LEU A 69 17.36 -1.81 -2.14
CA LEU A 69 16.63 -2.26 -0.95
C LEU A 69 15.23 -1.65 -0.86
N VAL A 70 15.09 -0.35 -1.15
CA VAL A 70 13.79 0.31 -1.24
C VAL A 70 12.93 -0.34 -2.32
N GLY A 71 13.47 -0.56 -3.52
CA GLY A 71 12.73 -1.20 -4.60
C GLY A 71 12.27 -2.63 -4.29
N LEU A 72 13.13 -3.44 -3.66
CA LEU A 72 12.77 -4.77 -3.19
C LEU A 72 11.67 -4.73 -2.12
N THR A 73 11.75 -3.78 -1.19
CA THR A 73 10.77 -3.61 -0.12
C THR A 73 9.41 -3.15 -0.67
N GLU A 74 9.41 -2.25 -1.66
CA GLU A 74 8.19 -1.82 -2.35
C GLU A 74 7.52 -2.95 -3.13
N ILE A 75 8.31 -3.82 -3.79
CA ILE A 75 7.78 -5.03 -4.45
C ILE A 75 7.20 -5.97 -3.41
N ALA A 76 7.95 -6.28 -2.34
CA ALA A 76 7.48 -7.18 -1.30
C ALA A 76 6.20 -6.68 -0.63
N GLY A 77 6.15 -5.39 -0.28
CA GLY A 77 4.98 -4.75 0.30
C GLY A 77 3.80 -4.68 -0.66
N GLY A 78 4.05 -4.33 -1.92
CA GLY A 78 3.01 -4.31 -2.96
C GLY A 78 2.40 -5.69 -3.19
N LEU A 79 3.24 -6.72 -3.30
CA LEU A 79 2.79 -8.12 -3.42
C LEU A 79 2.04 -8.57 -2.17
N ALA A 80 2.51 -8.22 -0.96
CA ALA A 80 1.82 -8.51 0.29
C ALA A 80 0.40 -7.91 0.35
N MET A 81 0.18 -6.74 -0.27
CA MET A 81 -1.16 -6.15 -0.41
C MET A 81 -2.03 -6.86 -1.47
N LEU A 82 -1.43 -7.48 -2.48
CA LEU A 82 -2.14 -8.25 -3.52
C LEU A 82 -2.46 -9.69 -3.10
N LEU A 83 -1.66 -10.26 -2.21
CA LEU A 83 -1.74 -11.66 -1.76
C LEU A 83 -3.16 -12.10 -1.39
N PRO A 84 -3.91 -11.31 -0.59
CA PRO A 84 -5.27 -11.68 -0.23
C PRO A 84 -6.17 -11.87 -1.46
N ALA A 85 -5.98 -11.08 -2.53
CA ALA A 85 -6.88 -11.02 -3.70
C ALA A 85 -6.65 -12.22 -4.63
N VAL A 86 -5.40 -12.68 -4.68
CA VAL A 86 -4.95 -13.69 -5.62
C VAL A 86 -4.95 -15.08 -4.99
N LEU A 87 -4.55 -15.20 -3.72
CA LEU A 87 -4.18 -16.49 -3.15
C LEU A 87 -5.24 -17.08 -2.22
N LYS A 88 -6.21 -16.31 -1.71
CA LYS A 88 -7.27 -16.75 -0.75
C LYS A 88 -6.78 -17.53 0.49
N ILE A 89 -5.48 -17.76 0.61
CA ILE A 89 -4.75 -18.57 1.58
C ILE A 89 -3.37 -17.90 1.64
N SER A 90 -3.18 -16.90 2.49
CA SER A 90 -1.86 -16.30 2.67
C SER A 90 -1.48 -16.31 4.16
N PRO A 91 -0.21 -16.63 4.50
CA PRO A 91 0.24 -16.57 5.89
C PRO A 91 0.10 -15.14 6.40
N PRO A 92 -0.63 -14.90 7.51
CA PRO A 92 -0.83 -13.55 8.06
C PRO A 92 0.50 -12.82 8.30
N ALA A 93 1.53 -13.56 8.73
CA ALA A 93 2.88 -13.04 8.97
C ALA A 93 3.53 -12.43 7.71
N ALA A 94 3.34 -13.00 6.52
CA ALA A 94 3.93 -12.49 5.29
C ALA A 94 3.28 -11.17 4.86
N ILE A 95 1.96 -11.05 5.06
CA ILE A 95 1.21 -9.82 4.84
C ILE A 95 1.75 -8.75 5.78
N MET A 96 1.77 -9.02 7.09
CA MET A 96 2.22 -8.07 8.11
C MET A 96 3.66 -7.59 7.89
N LEU A 97 4.60 -8.50 7.61
CA LEU A 97 6.00 -8.14 7.37
C LEU A 97 6.18 -7.31 6.10
N GLY A 98 5.51 -7.68 5.00
CA GLY A 98 5.58 -6.95 3.74
C GLY A 98 5.02 -5.53 3.88
N THR A 99 3.85 -5.38 4.50
CA THR A 99 3.26 -4.05 4.73
C THR A 99 4.01 -3.24 5.77
N ALA A 100 4.61 -3.85 6.80
CA ALA A 100 5.46 -3.14 7.76
C ALA A 100 6.72 -2.56 7.08
N GLY A 101 7.36 -3.34 6.20
CA GLY A 101 8.47 -2.86 5.38
C GLY A 101 8.07 -1.68 4.49
N LEU A 102 6.88 -1.75 3.90
CA LEU A 102 6.32 -0.66 3.08
C LEU A 102 6.10 0.62 3.90
N ILE A 103 5.54 0.51 5.11
CA ILE A 103 5.37 1.63 6.05
C ILE A 103 6.71 2.29 6.37
N VAL A 104 7.75 1.50 6.66
CA VAL A 104 9.10 2.03 6.95
C VAL A 104 9.66 2.81 5.76
N VAL A 105 9.48 2.30 4.54
CA VAL A 105 9.87 3.01 3.30
C VAL A 105 9.09 4.31 3.14
N MET A 106 7.77 4.31 3.39
CA MET A 106 6.92 5.50 3.29
C MET A 106 7.34 6.57 4.30
N LEU A 107 7.64 6.19 5.54
CA LEU A 107 8.16 7.10 6.58
C LEU A 107 9.51 7.70 6.17
N GLY A 108 10.42 6.88 5.65
CA GLY A 108 11.70 7.37 5.11
C GLY A 108 11.51 8.37 3.97
N ALA A 109 10.58 8.07 3.05
CA ALA A 109 10.23 8.98 1.96
C ALA A 109 9.59 10.28 2.47
N ALA A 110 8.76 10.23 3.51
CA ALA A 110 8.16 11.44 4.10
C ALA A 110 9.25 12.38 4.66
N VAL A 111 10.25 11.83 5.36
CA VAL A 111 11.40 12.60 5.85
C VAL A 111 12.17 13.24 4.69
N VAL A 112 12.38 12.52 3.59
CA VAL A 112 13.05 13.05 2.39
C VAL A 112 12.25 14.20 1.78
N HIS A 113 10.93 14.08 1.60
CA HIS A 113 10.09 15.14 1.05
C HIS A 113 9.98 16.37 1.97
N VAL A 114 9.98 16.16 3.30
CA VAL A 114 10.05 17.25 4.28
C VAL A 114 11.37 18.02 4.15
N ARG A 115 12.51 17.32 4.07
CA ARG A 115 13.82 17.96 3.89
C ARG A 115 13.91 18.77 2.59
N ARG A 116 13.21 18.32 1.55
CA ARG A 116 13.16 18.94 0.23
C ARG A 116 12.08 20.00 0.07
N ARG A 117 11.24 20.20 1.08
CA ARG A 117 10.12 21.16 1.08
C ARG A 117 9.17 20.95 -0.09
N GLU A 118 8.80 19.68 -0.33
CA GLU A 118 7.87 19.26 -1.39
C GLU A 118 6.47 18.95 -0.78
N PRO A 119 5.64 19.96 -0.44
CA PRO A 119 4.42 19.74 0.33
C PRO A 119 3.42 18.81 -0.36
N GLY A 120 3.32 18.86 -1.70
CA GLY A 120 2.44 17.97 -2.46
C GLY A 120 2.82 16.49 -2.31
N MET A 121 4.12 16.19 -2.31
CA MET A 121 4.61 14.82 -2.13
C MET A 121 4.48 14.34 -0.69
N ILE A 122 4.58 15.24 0.29
CA ILE A 122 4.30 14.93 1.70
C ILE A 122 2.83 14.52 1.86
N VAL A 123 1.89 15.31 1.32
CA VAL A 123 0.45 15.01 1.40
C VAL A 123 0.12 13.68 0.72
N LEU A 124 0.64 13.46 -0.49
CA LEU A 124 0.44 12.21 -1.22
C LEU A 124 0.98 11.00 -0.44
N ASN A 125 2.19 11.12 0.12
CA ASN A 125 2.81 10.05 0.89
C ASN A 125 1.99 9.73 2.15
N LEU A 126 1.57 10.74 2.92
CA LEU A 126 0.73 10.54 4.10
C LEU A 126 -0.63 9.93 3.75
N ALA A 127 -1.24 10.34 2.64
CA ALA A 127 -2.49 9.76 2.16
C ALA A 127 -2.31 8.27 1.80
N LEU A 128 -1.24 7.92 1.08
CA LEU A 128 -0.92 6.53 0.76
C LEU A 128 -0.62 5.71 2.01
N LEU A 129 0.10 6.27 2.98
CA LEU A 129 0.40 5.61 4.26
C LEU A 129 -0.90 5.29 5.02
N ALA A 130 -1.81 6.26 5.14
CA ALA A 130 -3.11 6.06 5.77
C ALA A 130 -3.93 4.97 5.07
N LEU A 131 -3.91 4.92 3.74
CA LEU A 131 -4.60 3.87 2.97
C LEU A 131 -3.97 2.49 3.18
N VAL A 132 -2.65 2.40 3.30
CA VAL A 132 -1.95 1.14 3.62
C VAL A 132 -2.32 0.66 5.03
N GLU A 133 -2.34 1.56 6.02
CA GLU A 133 -2.74 1.22 7.41
C GLU A 133 -4.20 0.74 7.49
N LEU A 134 -5.12 1.45 6.83
CA LEU A 134 -6.54 1.03 6.75
C LEU A 134 -6.69 -0.35 6.11
N ALA A 135 -5.92 -0.61 5.04
CA ALA A 135 -5.94 -1.90 4.36
C ALA A 135 -5.33 -3.06 5.17
N ILE A 136 -4.52 -2.77 6.19
CA ILE A 136 -3.99 -3.80 7.12
C ILE A 136 -5.01 -4.10 8.21
N TRP A 137 -5.64 -3.05 8.75
CA TRP A 137 -6.57 -3.17 9.88
C TRP A 137 -7.79 -4.05 9.58
N ASP A 138 -8.22 -4.09 8.31
CA ASP A 138 -9.41 -4.84 7.88
C ASP A 138 -9.13 -6.31 7.49
N ARG A 139 -7.89 -6.81 7.70
CA ARG A 139 -7.48 -8.19 7.39
C ARG A 139 -7.34 -9.06 8.63
#